data_AF-A0A495ZWF6-F1
#
_entry.id   AF-A0A495ZWF6-F1
#
_cell.length_a   1.000
_cell.length_b   1.000
_cell.length_c   1.000
_cell.angle_alpha   90.00
_cell.angle_beta   90.00
_cell.angle_gamma   90.00
#
_symmetry.space_group_name_H-M   'P 1'
#
loop_
_entity.id
_entity.type
_entity.pdbx_description
1 polymer ?
#
loop_
_entity_poly.entity_id
_entity_poly.type
_entity_poly.pdbx_seq_one_letter_code
_entity_poly.pdbx_strand_id
1 'polypeptide(L)'
;MKTLPNTITLNLDDDAEVSVKGFIAPIEYTQYNFHVDWDTLANLRVAERKKQYSTSIFCDFLPKEAVSVGTPWEIEHAGPLELLKQFHPNPSLGMGWDLHHHKTESQGLWACLRAYDAEFADIVFRIHAQFALNGGWFTPAQFTGHLVINRVKRSVAFFQMYVPNGTINFDAWRKTDPDAKGHITDSGFCPQIELRTGIENILRNTQFVESITQEEVEHKLALCFYKSQHINWVSLEEALEMGPAQQKPIHAISINGPLLDESC
;
A
#
# COMPACT_ATOMS: atom_id res chain seq x y z
N MET A 1 30.03 20.09 11.95
CA MET A 1 28.90 19.29 11.45
C MET A 1 27.73 20.23 11.21
N LYS A 2 27.21 20.32 9.98
CA LYS A 2 25.96 21.05 9.73
C LYS A 2 24.82 20.17 10.21
N THR A 3 24.12 20.58 11.26
CA THR A 3 22.86 19.98 11.68
C THR A 3 21.81 20.25 10.60
N LEU A 4 21.22 19.19 10.05
CA LEU A 4 20.08 19.33 9.16
C LEU A 4 18.85 19.81 9.96
N PRO A 5 17.93 20.57 9.35
CA PRO A 5 16.71 20.98 10.02
C PRO A 5 15.80 19.77 10.26
N ASN A 6 15.19 19.69 11.45
CA ASN A 6 14.29 18.59 11.84
C ASN A 6 13.03 18.44 10.94
N THR A 7 12.76 19.42 10.07
CA THR A 7 11.70 19.38 9.07
C THR A 7 12.27 19.75 7.71
N ILE A 8 11.74 19.11 6.65
CA ILE A 8 12.16 19.38 5.27
C ILE A 8 10.95 19.58 4.35
N THR A 9 11.12 20.46 3.36
CA THR A 9 10.20 20.55 2.23
C THR A 9 10.67 19.61 1.12
N LEU A 10 9.74 18.85 0.55
CA LEU A 10 9.97 17.92 -0.53
C LEU A 10 9.35 18.50 -1.80
N ASN A 11 10.11 18.56 -2.90
CA ASN A 11 9.65 19.08 -4.18
C ASN A 11 10.22 18.24 -5.31
N LEU A 12 9.46 18.16 -6.40
CA LEU A 12 9.89 17.61 -7.68
C LEU A 12 9.66 18.67 -8.76
N ASP A 13 10.51 18.67 -9.78
CA ASP A 13 10.29 19.48 -10.98
C ASP A 13 9.29 18.73 -11.89
N ASP A 14 8.27 19.43 -12.38
CA ASP A 14 7.11 18.88 -13.08
C ASP A 14 7.35 18.61 -14.58
N ASP A 15 8.45 19.12 -15.13
CA ASP A 15 8.79 19.06 -16.56
C ASP A 15 9.43 17.73 -17.01
N ALA A 16 9.80 16.84 -16.08
CA ALA A 16 10.46 15.58 -16.40
C ALA A 16 9.48 14.41 -16.59
N GLU A 17 9.88 13.41 -17.37
CA GLU A 17 9.17 12.14 -17.48
C GLU A 17 9.87 11.00 -16.74
N VAL A 18 9.08 10.16 -16.09
CA VAL A 18 9.52 8.95 -15.39
C VAL A 18 8.95 7.74 -16.12
N SER A 19 9.82 6.82 -16.53
CA SER A 19 9.38 5.57 -17.15
C SER A 19 9.17 4.48 -16.11
N VAL A 20 7.92 4.06 -15.92
CA VAL A 20 7.53 3.05 -14.92
C VAL A 20 7.26 1.72 -15.61
N LYS A 21 7.85 0.65 -15.09
CA LYS A 21 7.59 -0.72 -15.55
C LYS A 21 6.58 -1.38 -14.62
N GLY A 22 5.61 -2.09 -15.18
CA GLY A 22 4.59 -2.80 -14.43
C GLY A 22 4.65 -4.30 -14.65
N PHE A 23 4.35 -5.05 -13.59
CA PHE A 23 4.44 -6.51 -13.52
C PHE A 23 3.21 -7.05 -12.80
N ILE A 24 2.56 -8.04 -13.40
CA ILE A 24 1.63 -8.94 -12.73
C ILE A 24 2.03 -10.34 -13.18
N ALA A 25 2.44 -11.19 -12.23
CA ALA A 25 2.73 -12.58 -12.49
C ALA A 25 1.44 -13.40 -12.58
N PRO A 26 1.47 -14.58 -13.24
CA PRO A 26 0.35 -15.51 -13.18
C PRO A 26 -0.01 -15.83 -11.73
N ILE A 27 -1.31 -15.88 -11.43
CA ILE A 27 -1.80 -16.26 -10.11
C ILE A 27 -1.45 -17.73 -9.88
N GLU A 28 -0.74 -18.00 -8.78
CA GLU A 28 -0.27 -19.35 -8.47
C GLU A 28 -1.38 -20.21 -7.87
N TYR A 29 -2.23 -19.61 -7.04
CA TYR A 29 -3.23 -20.33 -6.28
C TYR A 29 -4.40 -19.44 -5.86
N THR A 30 -5.58 -20.05 -5.77
CA THR A 30 -6.74 -19.54 -5.02
C THR A 30 -7.44 -20.69 -4.31
N GLN A 31 -8.11 -20.41 -3.19
CA GLN A 31 -8.74 -21.41 -2.33
C GLN A 31 -9.77 -22.28 -3.06
N TYR A 32 -10.55 -21.67 -3.96
CA TYR A 32 -11.63 -22.32 -4.71
C TYR A 32 -11.37 -22.36 -6.22
N ASN A 33 -10.10 -22.35 -6.64
CA ASN A 33 -9.67 -22.47 -8.04
C ASN A 33 -10.20 -21.40 -9.01
N PHE A 34 -10.58 -20.20 -8.54
CA PHE A 34 -10.91 -19.09 -9.44
C PHE A 34 -9.79 -18.78 -10.45
N HIS A 35 -8.52 -18.96 -10.09
CA HIS A 35 -7.40 -18.77 -11.03
C HIS A 35 -7.36 -19.79 -12.18
N VAL A 36 -8.16 -20.86 -12.12
CA VAL A 36 -8.36 -21.84 -13.20
C VAL A 36 -9.73 -21.65 -13.85
N ASP A 37 -10.77 -21.49 -13.03
CA ASP A 37 -12.18 -21.53 -13.47
C ASP A 37 -12.74 -20.16 -13.89
N TRP A 38 -11.98 -19.08 -13.69
CA TRP A 38 -12.37 -17.72 -14.09
C TRP A 38 -11.35 -17.15 -15.06
N ASP A 39 -11.66 -17.20 -16.36
CA ASP A 39 -10.77 -16.76 -17.45
C ASP A 39 -10.22 -15.34 -17.23
N THR A 40 -11.04 -14.41 -16.72
CA THR A 40 -10.60 -13.03 -16.43
C THR A 40 -9.47 -12.99 -15.39
N LEU A 41 -9.56 -13.80 -14.34
CA LEU A 41 -8.57 -13.85 -13.27
C LEU A 41 -7.35 -14.69 -13.68
N ALA A 42 -7.57 -15.84 -14.32
CA ALA A 42 -6.53 -16.71 -14.86
C ALA A 42 -5.59 -15.96 -15.82
N ASN A 43 -6.16 -15.04 -16.60
CA ASN A 43 -5.44 -14.17 -17.52
C ASN A 43 -5.31 -12.75 -16.95
N LEU A 44 -5.18 -12.54 -15.64
CA LEU A 44 -4.87 -11.21 -15.13
C LEU A 44 -3.43 -10.84 -15.50
N ARG A 45 -3.25 -9.69 -16.16
CA ARG A 45 -1.93 -9.14 -16.51
C ARG A 45 -1.96 -7.63 -16.41
N VAL A 46 -0.78 -7.04 -16.25
CA VAL A 46 -0.59 -5.59 -16.33
C VAL A 46 -1.16 -5.07 -17.65
N ALA A 47 -1.95 -3.99 -17.59
CA ALA A 47 -2.51 -3.34 -18.77
C ALA A 47 -1.41 -2.75 -19.66
N GLU A 48 -0.40 -2.11 -19.05
CA GLU A 48 0.74 -1.53 -19.76
C GLU A 48 2.07 -1.90 -19.07
N ARG A 49 2.89 -2.74 -19.73
CA ARG A 49 4.19 -3.19 -19.16
C ARG A 49 5.18 -2.05 -18.90
N LYS A 50 5.10 -0.97 -19.68
CA LYS A 50 5.97 0.21 -19.54
C LYS A 50 5.17 1.43 -19.97
N LYS A 51 5.06 2.42 -19.10
CA LYS A 51 4.40 3.70 -19.36
C LYS A 51 5.29 4.85 -18.93
N GLN A 52 5.23 5.96 -19.67
CA GLN A 52 5.86 7.22 -19.27
C GLN A 52 4.84 8.08 -18.53
N TYR A 53 5.28 8.68 -17.45
CA TYR A 53 4.47 9.57 -16.63
C TYR A 53 5.19 10.90 -16.44
N SER A 54 4.45 12.00 -16.50
CA SER A 54 4.96 13.29 -16.03
C SER A 54 5.28 13.18 -14.54
N THR A 55 6.36 13.84 -14.10
CA THR A 55 6.76 13.85 -12.69
C THR A 55 5.67 14.43 -11.78
N SER A 56 4.76 15.24 -12.32
CA SER A 56 3.57 15.75 -11.61
C SER A 56 2.74 14.67 -10.89
N ILE A 57 2.66 13.45 -11.43
CA ILE A 57 1.90 12.37 -10.76
C ILE A 57 2.54 11.95 -9.43
N PHE A 58 3.86 12.15 -9.27
CA PHE A 58 4.59 11.80 -8.06
C PHE A 58 4.57 12.94 -7.05
N CYS A 59 4.25 14.17 -7.48
CA CYS A 59 4.02 15.30 -6.58
C CYS A 59 2.85 15.04 -5.63
N ASP A 60 1.85 14.28 -6.06
CA ASP A 60 0.68 13.91 -5.25
C ASP A 60 1.04 13.05 -4.02
N PHE A 61 2.21 12.39 -4.03
CA PHE A 61 2.75 11.63 -2.89
C PHE A 61 3.47 12.51 -1.87
N LEU A 62 3.76 13.77 -2.19
CA LEU A 62 4.53 14.67 -1.35
C LEU A 62 3.62 15.45 -0.38
N PRO A 63 4.12 15.78 0.82
CA PRO A 63 3.38 16.62 1.75
C PRO A 63 3.34 18.07 1.24
N LYS A 64 2.23 18.76 1.48
CA LYS A 64 2.06 20.20 1.13
C LYS A 64 2.92 21.13 1.99
N GLU A 65 3.29 20.67 3.18
CA GLU A 65 4.06 21.43 4.16
C GLU A 65 5.37 20.72 4.50
N ALA A 66 6.27 21.41 5.20
CA ALA A 66 7.50 20.80 5.67
C ALA A 66 7.19 19.69 6.69
N VAL A 67 7.87 18.54 6.56
CA VAL A 67 7.59 17.34 7.35
C VAL A 67 8.83 16.83 8.07
N SER A 68 8.64 16.20 9.23
CA SER A 68 9.68 15.47 9.97
C SER A 68 9.65 13.99 9.65
N VAL A 69 10.76 13.29 9.89
CA VAL A 69 10.80 11.83 9.81
C VAL A 69 9.75 11.22 10.75
N GLY A 70 9.00 10.24 10.25
CA GLY A 70 7.99 9.53 11.03
C GLY A 70 6.66 10.25 11.20
N THR A 71 6.42 11.37 10.50
CA THR A 71 5.11 12.04 10.45
C THR A 71 4.35 11.58 9.20
N PRO A 72 3.20 10.90 9.35
CA PRO A 72 2.36 10.52 8.21
C PRO A 72 1.56 11.70 7.65
N TRP A 73 1.22 11.64 6.36
CA TRP A 73 0.28 12.53 5.69
C TRP A 73 -0.57 11.77 4.67
N GLU A 74 -1.73 12.34 4.37
CA GLU A 74 -2.63 11.81 3.34
C GLU A 74 -2.11 12.20 1.94
N ILE A 75 -2.16 11.26 1.02
CA ILE A 75 -1.72 11.39 -0.38
C ILE A 75 -2.89 11.89 -1.23
N GLU A 76 -2.61 12.78 -2.19
CA GLU A 76 -3.61 13.21 -3.17
C GLU A 76 -3.97 12.07 -4.13
N HIS A 77 -5.25 11.88 -4.43
CA HIS A 77 -5.72 10.64 -5.08
C HIS A 77 -5.37 10.52 -6.57
N ALA A 78 -5.14 11.64 -7.27
CA ALA A 78 -5.10 11.66 -8.74
C ALA A 78 -3.90 10.88 -9.32
N GLY A 79 -2.69 11.16 -8.84
CA GLY A 79 -1.45 10.49 -9.25
C GLY A 79 -1.46 8.98 -8.98
N PRO A 80 -1.73 8.51 -7.75
CA PRO A 80 -1.89 7.10 -7.44
C PRO A 80 -2.94 6.39 -8.31
N LEU A 81 -4.11 7.01 -8.55
CA LEU A 81 -5.13 6.42 -9.41
C LEU A 81 -4.63 6.25 -10.85
N GLU A 82 -3.87 7.20 -11.37
CA GLU A 82 -3.29 7.14 -12.71
C GLU A 82 -2.15 6.10 -12.84
N LEU A 83 -1.42 5.84 -11.74
CA LEU A 83 -0.48 4.71 -11.65
C LEU A 83 -1.21 3.37 -11.61
N LEU A 84 -2.26 3.25 -10.80
CA LEU A 84 -3.05 2.01 -10.69
C LEU A 84 -3.68 1.60 -12.02
N LYS A 85 -4.00 2.56 -12.90
CA LYS A 85 -4.46 2.27 -14.27
C LYS A 85 -3.45 1.47 -15.10
N GLN A 86 -2.16 1.53 -14.76
CA GLN A 86 -1.13 0.70 -15.40
C GLN A 86 -1.36 -0.78 -15.14
N PHE A 87 -1.87 -1.14 -13.96
CA PHE A 87 -2.25 -2.53 -13.65
C PHE A 87 -3.52 -2.94 -14.37
N HIS A 88 -4.58 -2.14 -14.26
CA HIS A 88 -5.88 -2.43 -14.86
C HIS A 88 -6.64 -1.13 -15.15
N PRO A 89 -7.37 -1.01 -16.29
CA PRO A 89 -8.02 0.25 -16.70
C PRO A 89 -9.09 0.78 -15.74
N ASN A 90 -9.65 -0.07 -14.88
CA ASN A 90 -10.72 0.27 -13.94
C ASN A 90 -10.31 0.09 -12.47
N PRO A 91 -9.34 0.87 -11.95
CA PRO A 91 -9.02 0.86 -10.54
C PRO A 91 -10.06 1.65 -9.73
N SER A 92 -10.20 1.33 -8.46
CA SER A 92 -10.98 2.07 -7.49
C SER A 92 -10.22 2.16 -6.18
N LEU A 93 -10.17 3.36 -5.62
CA LEU A 93 -9.67 3.63 -4.27
C LEU A 93 -10.76 3.45 -3.20
N GLY A 94 -12.03 3.33 -3.62
CA GLY A 94 -13.13 2.89 -2.76
C GLY A 94 -13.24 1.37 -2.77
N MET A 95 -13.42 0.78 -1.60
CA MET A 95 -13.60 -0.66 -1.42
C MET A 95 -15.06 -1.07 -1.67
N GLY A 96 -15.29 -2.21 -2.32
CA GLY A 96 -16.55 -2.57 -2.98
C GLY A 96 -17.80 -2.62 -2.10
N TRP A 97 -17.67 -2.80 -0.78
CA TRP A 97 -18.80 -2.78 0.15
C TRP A 97 -19.14 -1.37 0.69
N ASP A 98 -18.17 -0.46 0.70
CA ASP A 98 -18.33 0.93 1.16
C ASP A 98 -19.19 1.80 0.21
N LEU A 99 -19.49 1.31 -1.00
CA LEU A 99 -20.41 1.99 -1.92
C LEU A 99 -21.86 2.01 -1.39
N HIS A 100 -22.19 1.18 -0.40
CA HIS A 100 -23.55 1.09 0.14
C HIS A 100 -23.68 1.33 1.66
N HIS A 101 -22.63 1.15 2.46
CA HIS A 101 -22.74 1.26 3.92
C HIS A 101 -21.50 1.88 4.57
N HIS A 102 -21.52 3.21 4.72
CA HIS A 102 -20.57 4.02 5.50
C HIS A 102 -19.10 3.97 5.03
N LYS A 103 -18.40 5.12 5.06
CA LYS A 103 -16.94 5.16 4.89
C LYS A 103 -16.31 4.35 6.03
N THR A 104 -15.89 3.11 5.78
CA THR A 104 -15.18 2.33 6.79
C THR A 104 -13.70 2.70 6.80
N GLU A 105 -13.05 2.36 7.89
CA GLU A 105 -11.79 2.94 8.40
C GLU A 105 -10.57 2.68 7.51
N SER A 106 -10.70 1.86 6.46
CA SER A 106 -9.64 1.44 5.53
C SER A 106 -9.54 2.30 4.25
N GLN A 107 -10.34 3.37 4.12
CA GLN A 107 -10.23 4.28 2.98
C GLN A 107 -9.04 5.23 3.17
N GLY A 108 -8.03 5.11 2.32
CA GLY A 108 -6.98 6.11 2.27
C GLY A 108 -5.73 5.70 1.54
N LEU A 109 -4.91 6.69 1.29
CA LEU A 109 -3.57 6.57 0.76
C LEU A 109 -2.71 7.41 1.69
N TRP A 110 -1.80 6.78 2.41
CA TRP A 110 -0.97 7.46 3.41
C TRP A 110 0.50 7.31 3.04
N ALA A 111 1.26 8.38 3.21
CA ALA A 111 2.70 8.40 3.07
C ALA A 111 3.34 8.87 4.37
N CYS A 112 4.62 8.52 4.56
CA CYS A 112 5.42 8.95 5.69
C CYS A 112 6.88 9.08 5.25
N LEU A 113 7.54 10.14 5.73
CA LEU A 113 8.96 10.34 5.51
C LEU A 113 9.71 9.34 6.38
N ARG A 114 10.37 8.35 5.77
CA ARG A 114 11.14 7.34 6.51
C ARG A 114 12.55 7.84 6.80
N ALA A 115 13.19 8.49 5.84
CA ALA A 115 14.57 8.92 5.99
C ALA A 115 14.96 10.04 5.02
N TYR A 116 15.97 10.83 5.36
CA TYR A 116 16.59 11.77 4.42
C TYR A 116 18.05 12.11 4.77
N ASP A 117 18.78 12.62 3.78
CA ASP A 117 20.07 13.29 3.89
C ASP A 117 20.10 14.54 3.00
N ALA A 118 21.28 15.10 2.71
CA ALA A 118 21.39 16.28 1.85
C ALA A 118 20.95 16.06 0.39
N GLU A 119 21.07 14.84 -0.14
CA GLU A 119 20.79 14.50 -1.54
C GLU A 119 19.47 13.74 -1.72
N PHE A 120 19.11 12.83 -0.83
CA PHE A 120 17.96 11.94 -0.99
C PHE A 120 16.96 12.06 0.15
N ALA A 121 15.70 11.82 -0.16
CA ALA A 121 14.65 11.55 0.82
C ALA A 121 13.87 10.31 0.38
N ASP A 122 13.60 9.42 1.33
CA ASP A 122 12.83 8.18 1.15
C ASP A 122 11.47 8.31 1.83
N ILE A 123 10.43 8.25 1.00
CA ILE A 123 9.03 8.32 1.39
C ILE A 123 8.45 6.92 1.26
N VAL A 124 7.94 6.38 2.35
CA VAL A 124 7.21 5.11 2.33
C VAL A 124 5.72 5.40 2.30
N PHE A 125 4.97 4.66 1.50
CA PHE A 125 3.53 4.82 1.38
C PHE A 125 2.78 3.49 1.37
N ARG A 126 1.48 3.60 1.69
CA ARG A 126 0.53 2.51 1.72
C ARG A 126 -0.76 2.93 1.04
N ILE A 127 -1.27 2.09 0.13
CA ILE A 127 -2.43 2.37 -0.71
C ILE A 127 -3.36 1.17 -0.74
N HIS A 128 -4.63 1.39 -0.43
CA HIS A 128 -5.68 0.40 -0.64
C HIS A 128 -6.39 0.67 -1.96
N ALA A 129 -6.55 -0.38 -2.77
CA ALA A 129 -7.24 -0.28 -4.05
C ALA A 129 -7.82 -1.63 -4.46
N GLN A 130 -8.82 -1.58 -5.32
CA GLN A 130 -9.41 -2.74 -5.98
C GLN A 130 -9.57 -2.47 -7.48
N PHE A 131 -9.76 -3.52 -8.26
CA PHE A 131 -9.88 -3.46 -9.71
C PHE A 131 -11.18 -4.13 -10.16
N ALA A 132 -11.98 -3.41 -10.93
CA ALA A 132 -13.21 -3.96 -11.50
C ALA A 132 -12.84 -4.88 -12.67
N LEU A 133 -13.05 -6.19 -12.48
CA LEU A 133 -12.84 -7.21 -13.50
C LEU A 133 -14.13 -7.50 -14.26
N ASN A 134 -14.02 -8.14 -15.43
CA ASN A 134 -15.20 -8.65 -16.11
C ASN A 134 -15.85 -9.77 -15.27
N GLY A 135 -17.05 -9.49 -14.75
CA GLY A 135 -17.85 -10.41 -13.93
C GLY A 135 -17.55 -10.36 -12.43
N GLY A 136 -16.68 -9.46 -11.96
CA GLY A 136 -16.27 -9.45 -10.56
C GLY A 136 -15.29 -8.33 -10.19
N TRP A 137 -14.62 -8.49 -9.07
CA TRP A 137 -13.57 -7.60 -8.59
C TRP A 137 -12.36 -8.39 -8.14
N PHE A 138 -11.21 -7.74 -8.25
CA PHE A 138 -9.94 -8.21 -7.72
C PHE A 138 -9.42 -7.15 -6.75
N THR A 139 -9.24 -7.55 -5.51
CA THR A 139 -8.85 -6.69 -4.41
C THR A 139 -7.54 -7.23 -3.84
N PRO A 140 -6.39 -6.75 -4.33
CA PRO A 140 -5.14 -7.09 -3.68
C PRO A 140 -5.15 -6.62 -2.22
N ALA A 141 -4.26 -7.20 -1.42
CA ALA A 141 -3.83 -6.58 -0.19
C ALA A 141 -3.29 -5.16 -0.46
N GLN A 142 -2.98 -4.41 0.59
CA GLN A 142 -2.42 -3.07 0.43
C GLN A 142 -1.17 -3.05 -0.46
N PHE A 143 -1.06 -2.01 -1.28
CA PHE A 143 0.17 -1.69 -1.98
C PHE A 143 1.11 -0.95 -1.04
N THR A 144 2.28 -1.54 -0.78
CA THR A 144 3.41 -0.87 -0.13
C THR A 144 4.30 -0.25 -1.17
N GLY A 145 4.90 0.90 -0.87
CA GLY A 145 5.85 1.47 -1.80
C GLY A 145 6.86 2.43 -1.21
N HIS A 146 7.87 2.69 -2.03
CA HIS A 146 8.93 3.65 -1.79
C HIS A 146 8.94 4.66 -2.92
N LEU A 147 9.02 5.95 -2.57
CA LEU A 147 9.34 7.04 -3.46
C LEU A 147 10.61 7.71 -2.94
N VAL A 148 11.72 7.48 -3.62
CA VAL A 148 12.98 8.14 -3.32
C VAL A 148 13.15 9.31 -4.27
N ILE A 149 13.26 10.51 -3.71
CA ILE A 149 13.52 11.72 -4.48
C ILE A 149 14.98 12.15 -4.34
N ASN A 150 15.59 12.60 -5.43
CA ASN A 150 16.82 13.38 -5.37
C ASN A 150 16.42 14.84 -5.08
N ARG A 151 16.73 15.33 -3.88
CA ARG A 151 16.36 16.65 -3.38
C ARG A 151 17.11 17.78 -4.08
N VAL A 152 18.31 17.50 -4.59
CA VAL A 152 19.15 18.49 -5.31
C VAL A 152 18.65 18.65 -6.74
N LYS A 153 18.37 17.53 -7.41
CA LYS A 153 17.88 17.49 -8.80
C LYS A 153 16.37 17.59 -8.93
N ARG A 154 15.64 17.54 -7.79
CA ARG A 154 14.18 17.54 -7.71
C ARG A 154 13.54 16.52 -8.65
N SER A 155 14.07 15.30 -8.62
CA SER A 155 13.63 14.24 -9.53
C SER A 155 13.38 12.93 -8.79
N VAL A 156 12.57 12.06 -9.40
CA VAL A 156 12.36 10.69 -8.92
C VAL A 156 13.64 9.89 -9.17
N ALA A 157 14.28 9.45 -8.09
CA ALA A 157 15.49 8.62 -8.16
C ALA A 157 15.15 7.13 -8.17
N PHE A 158 14.11 6.74 -7.43
CA PHE A 158 13.57 5.39 -7.38
C PHE A 158 12.09 5.46 -7.02
N PHE A 159 11.30 4.58 -7.63
CA PHE A 159 9.91 4.37 -7.24
C PHE A 159 9.59 2.89 -7.31
N GLN A 160 8.90 2.40 -6.30
CA GLN A 160 8.37 1.05 -6.24
C GLN A 160 7.01 1.08 -5.55
N MET A 161 6.03 0.37 -6.11
CA MET A 161 4.72 0.12 -5.52
C MET A 161 4.37 -1.32 -5.77
N TYR A 162 4.16 -2.11 -4.73
CA TYR A 162 4.00 -3.55 -4.84
C TYR A 162 3.03 -4.09 -3.79
N VAL A 163 2.41 -5.21 -4.09
CA VAL A 163 1.66 -5.99 -3.09
C VAL A 163 2.68 -6.82 -2.30
N PRO A 164 2.75 -6.68 -0.96
CA PRO A 164 3.67 -7.44 -0.12
C PRO A 164 3.47 -8.96 -0.27
N ASN A 165 4.54 -9.69 0.06
CA ASN A 165 4.48 -11.13 0.11
C ASN A 165 3.68 -11.60 1.34
N GLY A 166 2.95 -12.70 1.22
CA GLY A 166 2.12 -13.26 2.27
C GLY A 166 1.63 -14.66 1.89
N THR A 167 0.90 -15.31 2.78
CA THR A 167 0.27 -16.62 2.47
C THR A 167 -0.84 -16.47 1.43
N ILE A 168 -1.62 -15.40 1.59
CA ILE A 168 -2.58 -14.86 0.63
C ILE A 168 -2.27 -13.37 0.49
N ASN A 169 -2.58 -12.78 -0.66
CA ASN A 169 -2.35 -11.35 -0.89
C ASN A 169 -3.38 -10.70 -1.81
N PHE A 170 -4.50 -11.36 -2.04
CA PHE A 170 -5.68 -10.76 -2.65
C PHE A 170 -6.96 -11.52 -2.30
N ASP A 171 -8.06 -10.79 -2.33
CA ASP A 171 -9.41 -11.32 -2.44
C ASP A 171 -9.96 -11.09 -3.85
N ALA A 172 -10.80 -12.01 -4.29
CA ALA A 172 -11.48 -11.93 -5.55
C ALA A 172 -12.93 -12.34 -5.35
N TRP A 173 -13.86 -11.60 -5.96
CA TRP A 173 -15.25 -12.01 -5.94
C TRP A 173 -15.87 -11.85 -7.31
N ARG A 174 -16.72 -12.81 -7.68
CA ARG A 174 -17.43 -12.80 -8.96
C ARG A 174 -18.90 -13.07 -8.76
N LYS A 175 -19.71 -12.59 -9.69
CA LYS A 175 -21.14 -12.93 -9.75
C LYS A 175 -21.29 -14.40 -10.16
N THR A 176 -22.26 -15.09 -9.55
CA THR A 176 -22.57 -16.49 -9.92
C THR A 176 -23.29 -16.59 -11.28
N ASP A 177 -24.01 -15.54 -11.66
CA ASP A 177 -24.71 -15.34 -12.94
C ASP A 177 -24.82 -13.81 -13.16
N PRO A 178 -24.76 -13.28 -14.39
CA PRO A 178 -25.04 -11.87 -14.69
C PRO A 178 -26.26 -11.28 -13.96
N ASP A 179 -27.34 -12.06 -13.81
CA ASP A 179 -28.62 -11.67 -13.21
C ASP A 179 -28.77 -12.08 -11.73
N ALA A 180 -27.81 -12.84 -11.18
CA ALA A 180 -27.86 -13.27 -9.79
C ALA A 180 -27.59 -12.11 -8.81
N LYS A 181 -28.34 -12.12 -7.71
CA LYS A 181 -28.12 -11.19 -6.57
C LYS A 181 -26.94 -11.59 -5.68
N GLY A 182 -26.36 -12.77 -5.88
CA GLY A 182 -25.27 -13.32 -5.07
C GLY A 182 -23.90 -13.16 -5.72
N HIS A 183 -22.87 -13.02 -4.90
CA HIS A 183 -21.47 -13.13 -5.28
C HIS A 183 -20.83 -14.31 -4.54
N ILE A 184 -19.82 -14.91 -5.16
CA ILE A 184 -18.93 -15.87 -4.51
C ILE A 184 -17.56 -15.23 -4.37
N THR A 185 -16.93 -15.45 -3.21
CA THR A 185 -15.61 -14.94 -2.85
C THR A 185 -14.59 -16.07 -2.89
N ASP A 186 -13.36 -15.72 -3.24
CA ASP A 186 -12.18 -16.57 -3.20
C ASP A 186 -11.00 -15.70 -2.79
N SER A 187 -10.01 -16.29 -2.16
CA SER A 187 -8.76 -15.62 -1.80
C SER A 187 -7.60 -16.38 -2.40
N GLY A 188 -6.48 -15.70 -2.63
CA GLY A 188 -5.36 -16.33 -3.31
C GLY A 188 -4.05 -15.60 -3.17
N PHE A 189 -3.09 -16.10 -3.95
CA PHE A 189 -1.74 -15.61 -3.96
C PHE A 189 -1.26 -15.32 -5.38
N CYS A 190 -0.81 -14.08 -5.58
CA CYS A 190 -0.11 -13.65 -6.78
C CYS A 190 1.35 -13.32 -6.39
N PRO A 191 2.35 -13.99 -6.97
CA PRO A 191 3.74 -13.87 -6.52
C PRO A 191 4.37 -12.51 -6.86
N GLN A 192 3.77 -11.75 -7.79
CA GLN A 192 4.24 -10.40 -8.12
C GLN A 192 3.10 -9.55 -8.65
N ILE A 193 2.85 -8.43 -7.98
CA ILE A 193 2.07 -7.29 -8.48
C ILE A 193 2.88 -6.06 -8.13
N GLU A 194 3.50 -5.42 -9.13
CA GLU A 194 4.53 -4.40 -8.89
C GLU A 194 4.59 -3.35 -10.02
N LEU A 195 4.72 -2.07 -9.64
CA LEU A 195 5.24 -0.99 -10.48
C LEU A 195 6.62 -0.58 -9.95
N ARG A 196 7.59 -0.36 -10.85
CA ARG A 196 8.95 0.04 -10.47
C ARG A 196 9.69 0.88 -11.50
N THR A 197 10.58 1.74 -11.01
CA THR A 197 11.56 2.48 -11.80
C THR A 197 12.78 2.88 -10.96
N GLY A 198 13.85 3.32 -11.63
CA GLY A 198 15.07 3.79 -10.96
C GLY A 198 15.99 2.67 -10.47
N ILE A 199 16.95 3.04 -9.61
CA ILE A 199 18.05 2.17 -9.17
C ILE A 199 17.83 1.79 -7.70
N GLU A 200 17.46 0.53 -7.45
CA GLU A 200 17.17 -0.01 -6.11
C GLU A 200 18.34 0.16 -5.11
N ASN A 201 19.58 0.15 -5.61
CA ASN A 201 20.78 0.29 -4.78
C ASN A 201 20.84 1.62 -4.02
N ILE A 202 20.07 2.64 -4.41
CA ILE A 202 20.00 3.91 -3.68
C ILE A 202 19.48 3.67 -2.25
N LEU A 203 18.44 2.86 -2.07
CA LEU A 203 17.91 2.54 -0.73
C LEU A 203 18.94 1.80 0.15
N ARG A 204 19.72 0.90 -0.45
CA ARG A 204 20.66 0.04 0.29
C ARG A 204 21.99 0.72 0.62
N ASN A 205 22.45 1.62 -0.25
CA ASN A 205 23.79 2.19 -0.16
C ASN A 205 23.82 3.61 0.41
N THR A 206 22.66 4.25 0.60
CA THR A 206 22.59 5.61 1.13
C THR A 206 22.60 5.57 2.66
N GLN A 207 23.57 6.26 3.27
CA GLN A 207 23.58 6.51 4.71
C GLN A 207 22.78 7.78 5.00
N PHE A 208 21.51 7.59 5.32
CA PHE A 208 20.64 8.70 5.71
C PHE A 208 21.11 9.32 7.03
N VAL A 209 20.97 10.64 7.14
CA VAL A 209 21.37 11.38 8.34
C VAL A 209 20.28 11.29 9.41
N GLU A 210 19.01 11.33 8.99
CA GLU A 210 17.86 11.14 9.86
C GLU A 210 17.00 10.02 9.26
N SER A 211 16.62 9.05 10.09
CA SER A 211 15.85 7.89 9.64
C SER A 211 15.12 7.20 10.79
N ILE A 212 13.99 6.60 10.46
CA ILE A 212 13.37 5.51 11.23
C ILE A 212 13.52 4.19 10.46
N THR A 213 13.34 3.09 11.18
CA THR A 213 13.37 1.75 10.60
C THR A 213 12.19 1.52 9.66
N GLN A 214 12.29 0.48 8.81
CA GLN A 214 11.19 0.08 7.94
C GLN A 214 9.96 -0.36 8.75
N GLU A 215 10.18 -1.15 9.79
CA GLU A 215 9.12 -1.64 10.69
C GLU A 215 8.40 -0.47 11.40
N GLU A 216 9.15 0.52 11.87
CA GLU A 216 8.57 1.71 12.52
C GLU A 216 7.70 2.55 11.58
N VAL A 217 8.12 2.74 10.32
CA VAL A 217 7.32 3.52 9.35
C VAL A 217 6.08 2.74 8.90
N GLU A 218 6.20 1.42 8.71
CA GLU A 218 5.07 0.55 8.38
C GLU A 218 4.03 0.55 9.50
N HIS A 219 4.46 0.46 10.76
CA HIS A 219 3.57 0.56 11.91
C HIS A 219 2.89 1.93 11.99
N LYS A 220 3.62 3.03 11.77
CA LYS A 220 3.05 4.39 11.73
C LYS A 220 1.99 4.53 10.63
N LEU A 221 2.23 3.98 9.45
CA LEU A 221 1.24 3.95 8.38
C LEU A 221 0.04 3.09 8.76
N ALA A 222 0.25 1.91 9.37
CA ALA A 222 -0.84 1.03 9.80
C ALA A 222 -1.77 1.70 10.82
N LEU A 223 -1.24 2.51 11.74
CA LEU A 223 -2.04 3.30 12.68
C LEU A 223 -2.99 4.28 11.97
N CYS A 224 -2.67 4.75 10.76
CA CYS A 224 -3.57 5.61 9.99
C CYS A 224 -4.81 4.88 9.47
N PHE A 225 -4.76 3.55 9.32
CA PHE A 225 -5.83 2.74 8.75
C PHE A 225 -6.64 1.98 9.81
N TYR A 226 -5.99 1.48 10.86
CA TYR A 226 -6.65 0.58 11.81
C TYR A 226 -6.60 1.09 13.23
N LYS A 227 -7.77 1.36 13.81
CA LYS A 227 -7.89 1.64 15.24
C LYS A 227 -7.41 0.48 16.11
N SER A 228 -7.53 -0.76 15.62
CA SER A 228 -7.03 -1.95 16.31
C SER A 228 -5.51 -1.92 16.54
N GLN A 229 -4.75 -1.21 15.71
CA GLN A 229 -3.29 -1.07 15.89
C GLN A 229 -2.91 -0.16 17.06
N HIS A 230 -3.85 0.63 17.60
CA HIS A 230 -3.63 1.42 18.81
C HIS A 230 -3.81 0.60 20.10
N ILE A 231 -4.27 -0.64 19.98
CA ILE A 231 -4.39 -1.55 21.11
C ILE A 231 -2.99 -2.01 21.52
N ASN A 232 -2.72 -2.01 22.82
CA ASN A 232 -1.54 -2.65 23.36
C ASN A 232 -1.70 -4.17 23.29
N TRP A 233 -1.29 -4.76 22.16
CA TRP A 233 -1.27 -6.20 21.96
C TRP A 233 -0.20 -6.82 22.83
N VAL A 234 -0.62 -7.71 23.73
CA VAL A 234 0.24 -8.48 24.62
C VAL A 234 -0.09 -9.96 24.48
N SER A 235 0.85 -10.81 24.86
CA SER A 235 0.59 -12.25 24.96
C SER A 235 -0.51 -12.55 25.99
N LEU A 236 -1.08 -13.75 25.92
CA LEU A 236 -2.07 -14.19 26.89
C LEU A 236 -1.48 -14.21 28.31
N GLU A 237 -0.24 -14.67 28.43
CA GLU A 237 0.52 -14.76 29.67
C GLU A 237 0.69 -13.36 30.30
N GLU A 238 1.15 -12.39 29.51
CA GLU A 238 1.28 -11.00 29.96
C GLU A 238 -0.07 -10.40 30.35
N ALA A 239 -1.14 -10.66 29.58
CA ALA A 239 -2.48 -10.18 29.90
C ALA A 239 -2.98 -10.73 31.25
N LEU A 240 -2.68 -12.01 31.56
CA LEU A 240 -3.06 -12.66 32.81
C LEU A 240 -2.26 -12.11 34.01
N GLU A 241 -1.02 -11.67 33.81
CA GLU A 241 -0.23 -10.97 34.83
C GLU A 241 -0.70 -9.52 35.04
N MET A 242 -0.99 -8.81 33.95
CA MET A 242 -1.42 -7.41 33.97
C MET A 242 -2.81 -7.21 34.57
N GLY A 243 -3.76 -8.12 34.32
CA GLY A 243 -5.15 -8.00 34.74
C GLY A 243 -5.32 -7.77 36.26
N PRO A 244 -4.81 -8.68 37.12
CA PRO A 244 -4.85 -8.51 38.58
C PRO A 244 -4.10 -7.27 39.05
N ALA A 245 -2.90 -7.01 38.48
CA ALA A 245 -2.07 -5.87 38.86
C ALA A 245 -2.73 -4.51 38.56
N GLN A 246 -3.50 -4.42 37.49
CA GLN A 246 -4.24 -3.22 37.09
C GLN A 246 -5.70 -3.20 37.58
N GLN A 247 -6.14 -4.24 38.29
CA GLN A 247 -7.54 -4.44 38.69
C GLN A 247 -8.53 -4.33 37.52
N LYS A 248 -8.14 -4.84 36.34
CA LYS A 248 -8.97 -4.83 35.13
C LYS A 248 -9.46 -6.24 34.80
N PRO A 249 -10.75 -6.41 34.43
CA PRO A 249 -11.24 -7.70 33.92
C PRO A 249 -10.61 -8.00 32.56
N ILE A 250 -10.41 -9.29 32.27
CA ILE A 250 -9.94 -9.77 30.96
C ILE A 250 -11.16 -10.07 30.09
N HIS A 251 -11.21 -9.47 28.90
CA HIS A 251 -12.17 -9.79 27.85
C HIS A 251 -11.42 -10.46 26.70
N ALA A 252 -11.74 -11.72 26.42
CA ALA A 252 -11.17 -12.46 25.29
C ALA A 252 -12.09 -12.37 24.06
N ILE A 253 -11.53 -11.97 22.92
CA ILE A 253 -12.21 -11.97 21.62
C ILE A 253 -11.53 -13.04 20.76
N SER A 254 -12.33 -14.00 20.26
CA SER A 254 -11.87 -14.97 19.25
C SER A 254 -12.37 -14.52 17.89
N ILE A 255 -11.44 -14.31 16.96
CA ILE A 255 -11.72 -13.93 15.58
C ILE A 255 -11.30 -15.06 14.64
N ASN A 256 -11.93 -15.10 13.47
CA ASN A 256 -11.49 -15.96 12.37
C ASN A 256 -10.87 -15.06 11.30
N GLY A 257 -9.54 -15.08 11.21
CA GLY A 257 -8.76 -14.21 10.33
C GLY A 257 -7.92 -13.15 11.08
N PRO A 258 -6.98 -12.51 10.38
CA PRO A 258 -6.11 -11.47 10.94
C PRO A 258 -6.89 -10.17 11.22
N LEU A 259 -6.33 -9.32 12.07
CA LEU A 259 -6.78 -7.92 12.28
C LEU A 259 -6.02 -6.92 11.40
N LEU A 260 -5.29 -7.45 10.42
CA LEU A 260 -4.33 -6.80 9.55
C LEU A 260 -4.60 -7.27 8.11
N ASP A 261 -3.99 -6.60 7.13
CA ASP A 261 -4.15 -6.96 5.72
C ASP A 261 -3.43 -8.26 5.38
N GLU A 262 -4.17 -9.37 5.35
CA GLU A 262 -3.81 -10.50 4.50
C GLU A 262 -4.49 -10.38 3.12
N SER A 263 -5.67 -9.77 3.09
CA SER A 263 -6.43 -9.36 1.90
C SER A 263 -7.40 -8.24 2.31
N CYS A 264 -7.77 -7.35 1.39
CA CYS A 264 -8.54 -6.12 1.69
C CYS A 264 -10.02 -6.18 1.30
#